data_AF-A0A9N9WK40-F1
#
_entry.id   AF-A0A9N9WK40-F1
#
_cell.length_a   1.000
_cell.length_b   1.000
_cell.length_c   1.000
_cell.angle_alpha   90.00
_cell.angle_beta   90.00
_cell.angle_gamma   90.00
#
_symmetry.space_group_name_H-M   'P 1'
#
loop_
_entity.id
_entity.type
_entity.pdbx_description
1 polymer ?
#
loop_
_entity_poly.entity_id
_entity_poly.type
_entity_poly.pdbx_seq_one_letter_code
_entity_poly.pdbx_strand_id
1 'polypeptide(L)'
;MNLANLYLNLVYAIDIFPVLDFFKERGVKYVINANCNNQAKIIWHKLFNENNIIGASIDIDNANVKELVYTHNKLGIFLNTSCEDWSEAFNNFPGNIYFKSSFTWLIYTEDIVSTTNVLSNYSIEIDSDVTVISKFNDNYKFYEVFHTDYFYGKFYVRYVGYWKKNLKLNKIDKRSLTGLSIKCFVVVTVKLENETFEQYLYQPKNYTGDSIHRLKFVTLLNHIRDMYNFSLDLQRTNSWGYRRNNGQFDGVVGTLQRREADIGGSPLFFRTERAQLVDYIAETWRCRQCFIFRHPKHPGGFYTIYTRPLTARVWYCILSIFALSAVILSLMLRNMFPKPGNESADSSFSLTLLFIWSAMCQQGMSVNRSAMSVKMVVFVIFIYAVTIYQYYNATVVSTLLREPPKNIRTLEDLVKSNLKAGAENVLYAKDFFKYTTDQVALKMYHKKIVPEHQYNFYTAERGMTLVKRGGYAFHVDSGLAYRIMRRTFSEREICEAYEILLYPPQRLGFVVRKSSPYKEHFIYGVRKALESGLMHRMKSVWDAAKPPCVHTPDSSIFSVSIREFSTALLVLSGGMVVSLIILLGEIVIYRQQKKRIAYRH
;
A
#
# COMPACT_ATOMS: atom_id res chain seq x y z
N MET A 1 24.39 -71.27 22.56
CA MET A 1 23.96 -69.85 22.45
C MET A 1 24.38 -69.17 23.74
N ASN A 2 25.46 -68.37 23.69
CA ASN A 2 26.25 -67.98 24.86
C ASN A 2 25.50 -67.08 25.85
N LEU A 3 25.56 -67.40 27.15
CA LEU A 3 25.10 -66.54 28.26
C LEU A 3 25.66 -65.10 28.18
N ALA A 4 26.85 -64.93 27.60
CA ALA A 4 27.45 -63.60 27.36
C ALA A 4 26.60 -62.72 26.44
N ASN A 5 25.97 -63.27 25.39
CA ASN A 5 25.07 -62.50 24.52
C ASN A 5 23.76 -62.13 25.22
N LEU A 6 23.30 -62.95 26.17
CA LEU A 6 22.10 -62.64 26.96
C LEU A 6 22.40 -61.50 27.95
N TYR A 7 23.57 -61.53 28.60
CA TYR A 7 24.02 -60.50 29.54
C TYR A 7 24.29 -59.16 28.84
N LEU A 8 24.96 -59.18 27.68
CA LEU A 8 25.16 -57.98 26.84
C LEU A 8 23.81 -57.40 26.38
N ASN A 9 22.87 -58.24 25.91
CA ASN A 9 21.54 -57.78 25.53
C ASN A 9 20.76 -57.17 26.72
N LEU A 10 20.90 -57.71 27.94
CA LEU A 10 20.25 -57.20 29.15
C LEU A 10 20.84 -55.86 29.64
N VAL A 11 22.17 -55.70 29.58
CA VAL A 11 22.84 -54.45 29.99
C VAL A 11 22.51 -53.31 29.02
N TYR A 12 22.52 -53.56 27.70
CA TYR A 12 22.11 -52.55 26.72
C TYR A 12 20.60 -52.29 26.71
N ALA A 13 19.77 -53.26 27.12
CA ALA A 13 18.31 -53.11 27.15
C ALA A 13 17.78 -52.23 28.32
N ILE A 14 18.54 -52.04 29.40
CA ILE A 14 18.10 -51.15 30.49
C ILE A 14 18.37 -49.68 30.15
N ASP A 15 19.45 -49.41 29.41
CA ASP A 15 19.90 -48.06 29.09
C ASP A 15 19.22 -47.47 27.82
N ILE A 16 18.42 -48.28 27.10
CA ILE A 16 17.70 -47.85 25.88
C ILE A 16 16.34 -47.21 26.12
N PHE A 17 15.61 -47.64 27.16
CA PHE A 17 14.27 -47.08 27.44
C PHE A 17 14.26 -45.55 27.67
N PRO A 18 15.24 -44.94 28.37
CA PRO A 18 15.32 -43.47 28.45
C PRO A 18 15.42 -42.78 27.10
N VAL A 19 16.14 -43.39 26.16
CA VAL A 19 16.37 -42.86 24.80
C VAL A 19 15.11 -42.99 23.94
N LEU A 20 14.46 -44.15 23.99
CA LEU A 20 13.22 -44.41 23.26
C LEU A 20 12.09 -43.49 23.72
N ASP A 21 11.88 -43.37 25.04
CA ASP A 21 10.84 -42.52 25.59
C ASP A 21 11.10 -41.05 25.25
N PHE A 22 12.36 -40.61 25.26
CA PHE A 22 12.74 -39.24 24.87
C PHE A 22 12.33 -38.94 23.42
N PHE A 23 12.69 -39.79 22.47
CA PHE A 23 12.36 -39.58 21.07
C PHE A 23 10.85 -39.69 20.80
N LYS A 24 10.14 -40.59 21.50
CA LYS A 24 8.68 -40.71 21.43
C LYS A 24 8.00 -39.44 21.95
N GLU A 25 8.43 -38.90 23.10
CA GLU A 25 7.92 -37.65 23.67
C GLU A 25 8.17 -36.45 22.74
N ARG A 26 9.32 -36.43 22.06
CA ARG A 26 9.63 -35.42 21.05
C ARG A 26 8.96 -35.66 19.70
N GLY A 27 8.21 -36.74 19.52
CA GLY A 27 7.52 -37.06 18.26
C GLY A 27 8.47 -37.36 17.08
N VAL A 28 9.67 -37.87 17.37
CA VAL A 28 10.67 -38.22 16.37
C VAL A 28 10.43 -39.65 15.88
N LYS A 29 10.35 -39.84 14.56
CA LYS A 29 10.13 -41.15 13.92
C LYS A 29 11.38 -41.76 13.31
N TYR A 30 12.38 -40.93 12.98
CA TYR A 30 13.62 -41.34 12.34
C TYR A 30 14.77 -40.96 13.25
N VAL A 31 15.60 -41.92 13.63
CA VAL A 31 16.73 -41.69 14.55
C VAL A 31 18.01 -42.21 13.92
N ILE A 32 19.03 -41.36 13.91
CA ILE A 32 20.39 -41.72 13.57
C ILE A 32 21.13 -42.06 14.86
N ASN A 33 21.67 -43.26 14.94
CA ASN A 33 22.51 -43.72 16.03
C ASN A 33 23.98 -43.61 15.64
N ALA A 34 24.67 -42.64 16.23
CA ALA A 34 26.12 -42.46 16.13
C ALA A 34 26.77 -43.10 17.36
N ASN A 35 27.28 -44.31 17.18
CA ASN A 35 27.89 -45.11 18.24
C ASN A 35 29.18 -45.76 17.70
N CYS A 36 30.18 -46.03 18.54
CA CYS A 36 31.44 -46.62 18.07
C CYS A 36 31.37 -48.14 17.92
N ASN A 37 30.59 -48.81 18.77
CA ASN A 37 30.58 -50.26 18.80
C ASN A 37 29.63 -50.85 17.74
N ASN A 38 30.17 -51.62 16.79
CA ASN A 38 29.42 -52.28 15.73
C ASN A 38 28.35 -53.27 16.24
N GLN A 39 28.60 -53.97 17.35
CA GLN A 39 27.58 -54.82 17.97
C GLN A 39 26.44 -53.99 18.57
N ALA A 40 26.77 -52.85 19.20
CA ALA A 40 25.76 -51.95 19.74
C ALA A 40 24.88 -51.40 18.60
N LYS A 41 25.45 -51.00 17.45
CA LYS A 41 24.69 -50.47 16.30
C LYS A 41 23.56 -51.38 15.84
N ILE A 42 23.80 -52.69 15.76
CA ILE A 42 22.81 -53.69 15.32
C ILE A 42 21.70 -53.84 16.38
N ILE A 43 22.10 -53.90 17.65
CA ILE A 43 21.17 -54.04 18.78
C ILE A 43 20.25 -52.80 18.85
N TRP A 44 20.81 -51.60 18.80
CA TRP A 44 20.06 -50.34 18.80
C TRP A 44 19.12 -50.23 17.58
N HIS A 45 19.58 -50.60 16.39
CA HIS A 45 18.73 -50.60 15.18
C HIS A 45 17.50 -51.51 15.34
N LYS A 46 17.71 -52.73 15.85
CA LYS A 46 16.63 -53.68 16.12
C LYS A 46 15.63 -53.12 17.14
N LEU A 47 16.13 -52.56 18.25
CA LEU A 47 15.30 -52.04 19.33
C LEU A 47 14.50 -50.79 18.94
N PHE A 48 15.06 -49.91 18.08
CA PHE A 48 14.30 -48.79 17.51
C PHE A 48 13.13 -49.30 16.66
N ASN A 49 13.38 -50.25 15.76
CA ASN A 49 12.36 -50.80 14.87
C ASN A 49 11.22 -51.51 15.64
N GLU A 50 11.57 -52.28 16.68
CA GLU A 50 10.58 -52.92 17.58
C GLU A 50 9.69 -51.90 18.32
N ASN A 51 10.14 -50.65 18.42
CA ASN A 51 9.44 -49.55 19.09
C ASN A 51 8.82 -48.52 18.12
N ASN A 52 8.63 -48.89 16.85
CA ASN A 52 8.09 -48.02 15.79
C ASN A 52 8.93 -46.75 15.50
N ILE A 53 10.24 -46.80 15.76
CA ILE A 53 11.19 -45.76 15.37
C ILE A 53 12.10 -46.35 14.29
N ILE A 54 12.22 -45.67 13.16
CA ILE A 54 13.10 -46.11 12.07
C ILE A 54 14.52 -45.66 12.44
N GLY A 55 15.33 -46.62 12.88
CA GLY A 55 16.73 -46.36 13.24
C GLY A 55 17.64 -46.49 12.02
N ALA A 56 18.59 -45.58 11.83
CA ALA A 56 19.75 -45.77 10.97
C ALA A 56 21.01 -45.70 11.85
N SER A 57 21.95 -46.62 11.65
CA SER A 57 23.23 -46.59 12.38
C SER A 57 24.33 -46.09 11.46
N ILE A 58 25.17 -45.21 11.99
CA ILE A 58 26.18 -44.49 11.22
C ILE A 58 27.52 -44.57 11.95
N ASP A 59 28.62 -44.69 11.19
CA ASP A 59 29.99 -44.63 11.72
C ASP A 59 30.38 -43.18 12.05
N ILE A 60 31.03 -42.94 13.19
CA ILE A 60 31.45 -41.59 13.60
C ILE A 60 32.52 -41.02 12.65
N ASP A 61 33.34 -41.88 12.04
CA ASP A 61 34.53 -41.44 11.31
C ASP A 61 34.32 -41.41 9.78
N ASN A 62 33.22 -41.98 9.26
CA ASN A 62 33.02 -42.11 7.81
C ASN A 62 31.55 -42.15 7.39
N ALA A 63 30.86 -41.04 7.62
CA ALA A 63 29.42 -40.96 7.41
C ALA A 63 28.99 -39.84 6.48
N ASN A 64 28.45 -40.21 5.32
CA ASN A 64 27.81 -39.25 4.45
C ASN A 64 26.31 -39.14 4.79
N VAL A 65 25.98 -38.33 5.80
CA VAL A 65 24.59 -38.16 6.27
C VAL A 65 23.75 -37.26 5.32
N LYS A 66 24.34 -36.77 4.23
CA LYS A 66 23.72 -35.83 3.28
C LYS A 66 22.35 -36.29 2.78
N GLU A 67 22.19 -37.56 2.44
CA GLU A 67 20.95 -38.07 1.83
C GLU A 67 19.77 -38.17 2.83
N LEU A 68 20.08 -38.44 4.11
CA LEU A 68 19.10 -38.54 5.19
C LEU A 68 18.64 -37.16 5.71
N VAL A 69 19.49 -36.14 5.58
CA VAL A 69 19.18 -34.77 6.02
C VAL A 69 18.07 -34.12 5.17
N TYR A 70 17.98 -34.45 3.88
CA TYR A 70 17.01 -33.82 2.96
C TYR A 70 15.66 -34.54 2.87
N THR A 71 15.53 -35.74 3.45
CA THR A 71 14.36 -36.61 3.27
C THR A 71 13.33 -36.53 4.38
N HIS A 72 13.72 -36.08 5.60
CA HIS A 72 12.82 -36.08 6.76
C HIS A 72 12.72 -34.72 7.45
N ASN A 73 11.49 -34.30 7.78
CA ASN A 73 11.21 -33.01 8.41
C ASN A 73 11.69 -32.90 9.88
N LYS A 74 11.85 -34.03 10.56
CA LYS A 74 12.34 -34.11 11.95
C LYS A 74 13.18 -35.36 12.16
N LEU A 75 14.46 -35.17 12.45
CA LEU A 75 15.44 -36.23 12.58
C LEU A 75 16.00 -36.25 14.00
N GLY A 76 15.95 -37.40 14.66
CA GLY A 76 16.62 -37.61 15.94
C GLY A 76 18.05 -38.05 15.72
N ILE A 77 18.96 -37.59 16.56
CA ILE A 77 20.34 -38.05 16.55
C ILE A 77 20.70 -38.46 17.97
N PHE A 78 21.04 -39.72 18.14
CA PHE A 78 21.57 -40.26 19.37
C PHE A 78 23.09 -40.38 19.25
N LEU A 79 23.81 -39.73 20.14
CA LEU A 79 25.27 -39.72 20.17
C LEU A 79 25.75 -40.23 21.52
N ASN A 80 26.62 -41.23 21.52
CA ASN A 80 27.28 -41.72 22.73
C ASN A 80 28.69 -41.13 22.84
N THR A 81 28.99 -40.45 23.95
CA THR A 81 30.31 -39.82 24.21
C THR A 81 31.37 -40.77 24.75
N SER A 82 31.05 -42.05 25.03
CA SER A 82 32.04 -43.08 25.41
C SER A 82 33.05 -43.42 24.29
N CYS A 83 32.92 -42.80 23.13
CA CYS A 83 33.78 -42.91 21.97
C CYS A 83 34.99 -41.97 22.06
N GLU A 84 36.17 -42.43 21.66
CA GLU A 84 37.27 -41.52 21.33
C GLU A 84 36.82 -40.61 20.17
N ASP A 85 37.15 -39.32 20.26
CA ASP A 85 36.82 -38.29 19.26
C ASP A 85 35.34 -38.18 18.84
N TRP A 86 34.40 -38.44 19.75
CA TRP A 86 32.95 -38.32 19.51
C TRP A 86 32.49 -36.99 18.90
N SER A 87 33.26 -35.91 19.10
CA SER A 87 33.01 -34.59 18.51
C SER A 87 33.15 -34.57 16.98
N GLU A 88 33.86 -35.53 16.39
CA GLU A 88 33.97 -35.67 14.92
C GLU A 88 32.63 -36.05 14.27
N ALA A 89 31.69 -36.61 15.04
CA ALA A 89 30.34 -36.88 14.56
C ALA A 89 29.66 -35.61 13.99
N PHE A 90 30.01 -34.42 14.49
CA PHE A 90 29.48 -33.15 13.99
C PHE A 90 30.01 -32.79 12.59
N ASN A 91 31.22 -33.23 12.23
CA ASN A 91 31.85 -32.95 10.94
C ASN A 91 31.19 -33.68 9.77
N ASN A 92 30.46 -34.76 10.06
CA ASN A 92 29.73 -35.55 9.06
C ASN A 92 28.47 -34.86 8.51
N PHE A 93 28.06 -33.74 9.12
CA PHE A 93 26.91 -32.97 8.67
C PHE A 93 27.34 -31.88 7.68
N PRO A 94 26.63 -31.72 6.54
CA PRO A 94 27.03 -30.78 5.50
C PRO A 94 26.86 -29.32 5.95
N GLY A 95 27.99 -28.66 6.22
CA GLY A 95 28.02 -27.27 6.70
C GLY A 95 27.58 -27.14 8.17
N ASN A 96 27.48 -25.89 8.66
CA ASN A 96 27.08 -25.61 10.06
C ASN A 96 25.56 -25.75 10.29
N ILE A 97 24.95 -26.84 9.83
CA ILE A 97 23.49 -27.08 9.96
C ILE A 97 23.13 -28.10 11.04
N TYR A 98 24.13 -28.74 11.66
CA TYR A 98 23.95 -29.87 12.56
C TYR A 98 23.01 -29.57 13.75
N PHE A 99 23.01 -28.34 14.29
CA PHE A 99 22.13 -27.96 15.41
C PHE A 99 20.88 -27.15 15.02
N LYS A 100 20.46 -27.15 13.75
CA LYS A 100 19.22 -26.46 13.36
C LYS A 100 17.98 -27.16 13.93
N SER A 101 16.87 -26.43 14.02
CA SER A 101 15.59 -26.88 14.60
C SER A 101 14.97 -28.16 14.01
N SER A 102 15.45 -28.63 12.84
CA SER A 102 15.04 -29.90 12.23
C SER A 102 15.65 -31.13 12.92
N PHE A 103 16.72 -30.93 13.70
CA PHE A 103 17.44 -31.99 14.40
C PHE A 103 17.14 -31.96 15.89
N THR A 104 16.80 -33.12 16.44
CA THR A 104 16.67 -33.33 17.89
C THR A 104 17.83 -34.20 18.35
N TRP A 105 18.79 -33.60 19.05
CA TRP A 105 19.98 -34.29 19.55
C TRP A 105 19.77 -34.80 20.97
N LEU A 106 20.14 -36.06 21.18
CA LEU A 106 20.29 -36.67 22.49
C LEU A 106 21.73 -37.19 22.65
N ILE A 107 22.49 -36.56 23.53
CA ILE A 107 23.91 -36.87 23.76
C ILE A 107 24.05 -37.59 25.10
N TYR A 108 24.43 -38.87 25.09
CA TYR A 108 24.67 -39.64 26.31
C TYR A 108 26.09 -39.43 26.82
N THR A 109 26.22 -39.13 28.11
CA THR A 109 27.52 -38.89 28.75
C THR A 109 27.59 -39.39 30.20
N GLU A 110 28.77 -39.88 30.56
CA GLU A 110 29.14 -40.21 31.93
C GLU A 110 29.64 -38.97 32.70
N ASP A 111 30.27 -38.01 32.01
CA ASP A 111 30.74 -36.75 32.58
C ASP A 111 30.12 -35.53 31.88
N ILE A 112 29.14 -34.94 32.58
CA ILE A 112 28.42 -33.76 32.12
C ILE A 112 29.33 -32.54 31.96
N VAL A 113 30.37 -32.38 32.80
CA VAL A 113 31.20 -31.16 32.82
C VAL A 113 32.14 -31.13 31.62
N SER A 114 32.87 -32.22 31.36
CA SER A 114 33.72 -32.31 30.16
C SER A 114 32.90 -32.20 28.87
N THR A 115 31.76 -32.88 28.80
CA THR A 115 30.89 -32.86 27.61
C THR A 115 30.32 -31.47 27.34
N THR A 116 29.83 -30.79 28.38
CA THR A 116 29.28 -29.43 28.23
C THR A 116 30.35 -28.40 27.89
N ASN A 117 31.58 -28.56 28.37
CA ASN A 117 32.71 -27.73 27.96
C ASN A 117 33.02 -27.90 26.46
N VAL A 118 33.01 -29.12 25.93
CA VAL A 118 33.18 -29.36 24.48
C VAL A 118 32.01 -28.75 23.70
N LEU A 119 30.77 -28.98 24.12
CA LEU A 119 29.57 -28.45 23.45
C LEU A 119 29.50 -26.92 23.46
N SER A 120 30.10 -26.27 24.46
CA SER A 120 30.17 -24.80 24.52
C SER A 120 30.95 -24.18 23.36
N ASN A 121 31.85 -24.94 22.71
CA ASN A 121 32.60 -24.45 21.55
C ASN A 121 31.80 -24.48 20.25
N TYR A 122 30.62 -25.13 20.23
CA TYR A 122 29.79 -25.26 19.03
C TYR A 122 28.60 -24.30 19.02
N SER A 123 28.15 -23.94 17.81
CA SER A 123 27.02 -23.03 17.59
C SER A 123 25.67 -23.67 17.85
N ILE A 124 25.42 -24.06 19.11
CA ILE A 124 24.12 -24.51 19.59
C ILE A 124 23.32 -23.26 19.98
N GLU A 125 22.43 -22.79 19.09
CA GLU A 125 21.67 -21.56 19.31
C GLU A 125 20.30 -21.84 19.96
N ILE A 126 19.48 -20.81 20.18
CA ILE A 126 18.24 -20.95 20.96
C ILE A 126 17.15 -21.79 20.27
N ASP A 127 17.21 -21.89 18.94
CA ASP A 127 16.32 -22.73 18.12
C ASP A 127 16.78 -24.20 18.04
N SER A 128 17.97 -24.51 18.55
CA SER A 128 18.51 -25.87 18.63
C SER A 128 17.79 -26.70 19.71
N ASP A 129 17.50 -27.97 19.39
CA ASP A 129 16.94 -28.97 20.31
C ASP A 129 18.02 -29.98 20.70
N VAL A 130 18.92 -29.57 21.61
CA VAL A 130 20.05 -30.39 22.08
C VAL A 130 19.89 -30.71 23.55
N THR A 131 19.78 -32.00 23.84
CA THR A 131 19.66 -32.51 25.21
C THR A 131 20.80 -33.47 25.52
N VAL A 132 21.45 -33.25 26.65
CA VAL A 132 22.48 -34.14 27.20
C VAL A 132 21.84 -35.01 28.28
N ILE A 133 22.05 -36.31 28.22
CA ILE A 133 21.55 -37.28 29.19
C ILE A 133 22.74 -37.90 29.94
N SER A 134 22.63 -37.95 31.26
CA SER A 134 23.65 -38.55 32.13
C SER A 134 23.02 -39.46 33.17
N LYS A 135 23.67 -40.60 33.43
CA LYS A 135 23.23 -41.60 34.39
C LYS A 135 23.80 -41.26 35.78
N PHE A 136 22.91 -41.12 36.76
CA PHE A 136 23.29 -40.86 38.15
C PHE A 136 22.62 -41.90 39.06
N ASN A 137 23.41 -42.83 39.58
CA ASN A 137 22.94 -44.05 40.25
C ASN A 137 22.03 -44.87 39.30
N ASP A 138 20.72 -44.92 39.58
CA ASP A 138 19.70 -45.61 38.76
C ASP A 138 18.75 -44.65 38.03
N ASN A 139 19.00 -43.34 38.09
CA ASN A 139 18.15 -42.34 37.45
C ASN A 139 18.93 -41.65 36.33
N TYR A 140 18.26 -41.44 35.20
CA TYR A 140 18.78 -40.66 34.10
C TYR A 140 18.34 -39.21 34.26
N LYS A 141 19.26 -38.27 34.19
CA LYS A 141 18.96 -36.83 34.22
C LYS A 141 19.20 -36.24 32.84
N PHE A 142 18.30 -35.35 32.44
CA PHE A 142 18.34 -34.68 31.16
C PHE A 142 18.65 -33.20 31.37
N TYR A 143 19.57 -32.68 30.57
CA TYR A 143 20.03 -31.31 30.59
C TYR A 143 19.94 -30.73 29.19
N GLU A 144 19.16 -29.67 28.99
CA GLU A 144 19.14 -28.95 27.73
C GLU A 144 20.30 -27.95 27.71
N VAL A 145 20.99 -27.90 26.57
CA VAL A 145 22.17 -27.05 26.37
C VAL A 145 21.95 -26.13 25.19
N PHE A 146 22.25 -24.84 25.35
CA PHE A 146 22.14 -23.85 24.28
C PHE A 146 22.85 -22.54 24.62
N HIS A 147 23.21 -21.81 23.59
CA HIS A 147 23.63 -20.42 23.65
C HIS A 147 22.42 -19.50 23.44
N THR A 148 22.41 -18.38 24.16
CA THR A 148 21.52 -17.26 23.84
C THR A 148 21.91 -16.58 22.53
N ASP A 149 23.22 -16.51 22.26
CA ASP A 149 23.86 -16.15 20.99
C ASP A 149 25.24 -16.82 20.99
N TYR A 150 25.69 -17.34 19.85
CA TYR A 150 26.94 -18.08 19.81
C TYR A 150 28.18 -17.20 20.02
N PHE A 151 28.17 -15.96 19.51
CA PHE A 151 29.35 -15.09 19.54
C PHE A 151 29.40 -14.20 20.78
N TYR A 152 28.25 -13.72 21.22
CA TYR A 152 28.16 -12.70 22.29
C TYR A 152 27.29 -13.16 23.47
N GLY A 153 26.67 -14.34 23.36
CA GLY A 153 25.73 -14.83 24.35
C GLY A 153 26.38 -15.71 25.41
N LYS A 154 25.55 -16.16 26.34
CA LYS A 154 25.92 -17.10 27.39
C LYS A 154 25.48 -18.51 27.01
N PHE A 155 26.34 -19.48 27.32
CA PHE A 155 26.02 -20.90 27.28
C PHE A 155 25.25 -21.30 28.54
N TYR A 156 24.11 -21.95 28.37
CA TYR A 156 23.26 -22.44 29.44
C TYR A 156 23.23 -23.96 29.43
N VAL A 157 23.40 -24.55 30.62
CA VAL A 157 23.12 -25.96 30.90
C VAL A 157 21.98 -25.99 31.90
N ARG A 158 20.80 -26.46 31.47
CA ARG A 158 19.60 -26.43 32.30
C ARG A 158 19.02 -27.83 32.48
N TYR A 159 18.82 -28.23 33.73
CA TYR A 159 18.11 -29.46 34.05
C TYR A 159 16.66 -29.40 33.55
N VAL A 160 16.28 -30.31 32.65
CA VAL A 160 14.92 -30.41 32.10
C VAL A 160 14.11 -31.50 32.76
N GLY A 161 14.73 -32.53 33.33
CA GLY A 161 13.95 -33.63 33.89
C GLY A 161 14.75 -34.90 34.10
N TYR A 162 14.02 -35.98 34.38
CA TYR A 162 14.63 -37.27 34.69
C TYR A 162 13.80 -38.42 34.15
N TRP A 163 14.45 -39.58 34.02
CA TRP A 163 13.84 -40.85 33.69
C TRP A 163 14.22 -41.89 34.74
N LYS A 164 13.21 -42.63 35.23
CA LYS A 164 13.36 -43.68 36.25
C LYS A 164 12.54 -44.93 35.92
N LYS A 165 11.23 -44.75 35.79
CA LYS A 165 10.30 -45.78 35.26
C LYS A 165 9.54 -45.24 34.05
N ASN A 166 9.15 -43.96 34.14
CA ASN A 166 8.59 -43.18 33.05
C ASN A 166 9.42 -41.91 32.89
N LEU A 167 9.41 -41.35 31.69
CA LEU A 167 10.01 -40.05 31.40
C LEU A 167 9.20 -38.92 32.03
N LYS A 168 9.88 -37.98 32.70
CA LYS A 168 9.32 -36.70 33.12
C LYS A 168 10.21 -35.56 32.64
N LEU A 169 9.77 -34.85 31.60
CA LEU A 169 10.45 -33.66 31.09
C LEU A 169 9.62 -32.42 31.38
N ASN A 170 10.27 -31.40 31.94
CA ASN A 170 9.74 -30.05 32.04
C ASN A 170 10.08 -29.31 30.75
N LYS A 171 9.08 -28.65 30.17
CA LYS A 171 9.30 -27.75 29.04
C LYS A 171 9.99 -26.48 29.55
N ILE A 172 11.22 -26.24 29.12
CA ILE A 172 11.91 -24.98 29.43
C ILE A 172 11.31 -23.86 28.60
N ASP A 173 10.98 -22.77 29.27
CA ASP A 173 10.57 -21.55 28.60
C ASP A 173 11.82 -20.78 28.12
N LYS A 174 12.22 -20.99 26.87
CA LYS A 174 13.33 -20.25 26.21
C LYS A 174 12.93 -18.81 25.82
N ARG A 175 11.95 -18.20 26.50
CA ARG A 175 11.44 -16.85 26.17
C ARG A 175 12.41 -15.74 26.51
N SER A 176 13.15 -15.86 27.62
CA SER A 176 14.04 -14.79 28.07
C SER A 176 15.29 -14.72 27.21
N LEU A 177 15.49 -13.58 26.55
CA LEU A 177 16.67 -13.19 25.77
C LEU A 177 17.53 -12.16 26.52
N THR A 178 17.49 -12.20 27.86
CA THR A 178 18.27 -11.33 28.76
C THR A 178 19.76 -11.34 28.46
N GLY A 179 20.34 -10.16 28.28
CA GLY A 179 21.76 -9.97 27.98
C GLY A 179 22.12 -10.01 26.49
N LEU A 180 21.15 -10.27 25.60
CA LEU A 180 21.36 -10.19 24.16
C LEU A 180 21.20 -8.76 23.65
N SER A 181 22.10 -8.33 22.75
CA SER A 181 21.99 -7.08 22.00
C SER A 181 21.77 -7.37 20.52
N ILE A 182 20.54 -7.16 20.06
CA ILE A 182 20.11 -7.46 18.70
C ILE A 182 20.38 -6.25 17.80
N LYS A 183 21.22 -6.44 16.77
CA LYS A 183 21.57 -5.41 15.78
C LYS A 183 20.44 -5.24 14.76
N CYS A 184 20.00 -4.00 14.59
CA CYS A 184 18.77 -3.68 13.87
C CYS A 184 18.93 -2.41 13.03
N PHE A 185 18.78 -2.53 11.70
CA PHE A 185 18.90 -1.37 10.80
C PHE A 185 17.53 -0.78 10.43
N VAL A 186 17.31 0.50 10.73
CA VAL A 186 16.07 1.25 10.45
C VAL A 186 16.29 2.18 9.26
N VAL A 187 15.33 2.22 8.33
CA VAL A 187 15.37 3.12 7.17
C VAL A 187 14.93 4.52 7.58
N VAL A 188 15.83 5.48 7.40
CA VAL A 188 15.57 6.92 7.56
C VAL A 188 16.07 7.65 6.33
N THR A 189 15.10 8.12 5.54
CA THR A 189 15.36 8.80 4.25
C THR A 189 15.71 10.26 4.43
N VAL A 190 15.26 10.87 5.53
CA VAL A 190 15.53 12.28 5.86
C VAL A 190 16.97 12.45 6.36
N LYS A 191 17.68 13.47 5.90
CA LYS A 191 19.00 13.82 6.42
C LYS A 191 18.83 14.45 7.82
N LEU A 192 19.52 13.89 8.81
CA LEU A 192 19.51 14.39 10.19
C LEU A 192 20.65 15.41 10.32
N GLU A 193 20.32 16.67 10.60
CA GLU A 193 21.32 17.75 10.72
C GLU A 193 21.47 18.23 12.17
N ASN A 194 20.37 18.36 12.91
CA ASN A 194 20.35 18.96 14.26
C ASN A 194 19.80 18.02 15.36
N GLU A 195 19.72 16.72 15.10
CA GLU A 195 19.24 15.74 16.09
C GLU A 195 19.96 14.40 15.93
N THR A 196 20.10 13.67 17.04
CA THR A 196 20.67 12.32 16.99
C THR A 196 19.67 11.33 16.39
N PHE A 197 20.17 10.19 15.92
CA PHE A 197 19.33 9.14 15.37
C PHE A 197 18.29 8.63 16.39
N GLU A 198 18.69 8.45 17.64
CA GLU A 198 17.76 8.05 18.71
C GLU A 198 16.72 9.12 19.01
N GLN A 199 17.12 10.39 19.09
CA GLN A 199 16.18 11.50 19.28
C GLN A 199 15.14 11.55 18.15
N TYR A 200 15.56 11.34 16.91
CA TYR A 200 14.65 11.27 15.77
C TYR A 200 13.63 10.13 15.93
N LEU A 201 14.07 8.93 16.33
CA LEU A 201 13.20 7.75 16.46
C LEU A 201 12.16 7.90 17.57
N TYR A 202 12.57 8.38 18.74
CA TYR A 202 11.74 8.34 19.96
C TYR A 202 10.97 9.64 20.25
N GLN A 203 11.39 10.80 19.73
CA GLN A 203 10.69 12.04 20.04
C GLN A 203 9.36 12.15 19.27
N PRO A 204 8.24 12.42 19.97
CA PRO A 204 6.93 12.61 19.35
C PRO A 204 6.82 14.00 18.71
N LYS A 205 7.63 14.27 17.69
CA LYS A 205 7.54 15.48 16.87
C LYS A 205 6.56 15.29 15.72
N ASN A 206 5.97 16.39 15.26
CA ASN A 206 4.95 16.46 14.22
C ASN A 206 5.44 16.15 12.79
N TYR A 207 6.48 15.33 12.66
CA TYR A 207 7.10 15.02 11.38
C TYR A 207 6.16 14.25 10.44
N THR A 208 6.27 14.62 9.16
CA THR A 208 5.56 14.05 8.02
C THR A 208 6.34 12.92 7.34
N GLY A 209 7.66 12.80 7.55
CA GLY A 209 8.50 11.74 6.98
C GLY A 209 8.56 10.43 7.77
N ASP A 210 8.84 9.32 7.07
CA ASP A 210 9.21 7.98 7.60
C ASP A 210 8.30 7.39 8.70
N SER A 211 7.03 7.80 8.76
CA SER A 211 6.13 7.46 9.88
C SER A 211 5.97 5.95 10.11
N ILE A 212 5.97 5.13 9.05
CA ILE A 212 5.86 3.67 9.15
C ILE A 212 7.07 3.07 9.88
N HIS A 213 8.27 3.44 9.46
CA HIS A 213 9.52 2.89 9.99
C HIS A 213 9.78 3.40 11.40
N ARG A 214 9.67 4.70 11.58
CA ARG A 214 10.05 5.40 12.80
C ARG A 214 9.06 5.22 13.95
N LEU A 215 7.77 5.41 13.69
CA LEU A 215 6.76 5.43 14.75
C LEU A 215 6.06 4.08 14.89
N LYS A 216 5.72 3.42 13.78
CA LYS A 216 4.94 2.18 13.85
C LYS A 216 5.82 0.98 14.15
N PHE A 217 6.89 0.80 13.38
CA PHE A 217 7.71 -0.40 13.45
C PHE A 217 8.63 -0.43 14.67
N VAL A 218 9.30 0.67 14.99
CA VAL A 218 10.14 0.76 16.20
C VAL A 218 9.31 0.53 17.47
N THR A 219 8.08 1.06 17.55
CA THR A 219 7.19 0.78 18.70
C THR A 219 6.84 -0.71 18.82
N LEU A 220 6.63 -1.42 17.69
CA LEU A 220 6.42 -2.86 17.70
C LEU A 220 7.67 -3.59 18.20
N LEU A 221 8.84 -3.19 17.73
CA LEU A 221 10.11 -3.78 18.17
C LEU A 221 10.34 -3.56 19.66
N ASN A 222 10.05 -2.38 20.20
CA ASN A 222 10.15 -2.11 21.63
C ASN A 222 9.18 -2.99 22.44
N HIS A 223 7.97 -3.25 21.94
CA HIS A 223 7.04 -4.14 22.62
C HIS A 223 7.55 -5.60 22.65
N ILE A 224 8.12 -6.07 21.53
CA ILE A 224 8.72 -7.41 21.46
C ILE A 224 9.99 -7.49 22.32
N ARG A 225 10.77 -6.41 22.36
CA ARG A 225 11.91 -6.24 23.26
C ARG A 225 11.51 -6.43 24.71
N ASP A 226 10.45 -5.75 25.15
CA ASP A 226 9.97 -5.85 26.53
C ASP A 226 9.38 -7.23 26.83
N MET A 227 8.77 -7.89 25.83
CA MET A 227 8.22 -9.25 25.97
C MET A 227 9.29 -10.32 26.24
N TYR A 228 10.47 -10.19 25.63
CA TYR A 228 11.56 -11.17 25.74
C TYR A 228 12.79 -10.65 26.49
N ASN A 229 12.78 -9.39 26.92
CA ASN A 229 13.82 -8.74 27.71
C ASN A 229 15.22 -8.76 27.06
N PHE A 230 15.31 -8.42 25.76
CA PHE A 230 16.59 -8.18 25.07
C PHE A 230 16.88 -6.68 24.92
N SER A 231 18.04 -6.31 24.38
CA SER A 231 18.40 -4.93 24.04
C SER A 231 18.50 -4.75 22.51
N LEU A 232 18.17 -3.55 22.03
CA LEU A 232 18.20 -3.20 20.60
C LEU A 232 19.38 -2.27 20.33
N ASP A 233 20.28 -2.68 19.43
CA ASP A 233 21.27 -1.79 18.83
C ASP A 233 20.70 -1.27 17.50
N LEU A 234 20.12 -0.07 17.56
CA LEU A 234 19.48 0.56 16.41
C LEU A 234 20.52 1.31 15.57
N GLN A 235 20.64 0.93 14.30
CA GLN A 235 21.51 1.57 13.33
C GLN A 235 20.70 2.15 12.16
N ARG A 236 21.23 3.21 11.55
CA ARG A 236 20.55 3.90 10.45
C ARG A 236 20.97 3.35 9.09
N THR A 237 20.01 3.19 8.19
CA THR A 237 20.25 3.08 6.74
C THR A 237 19.32 3.99 5.94
N ASN A 238 19.64 4.23 4.67
CA ASN A 238 18.86 5.08 3.77
C ASN A 238 18.06 4.29 2.71
N SER A 239 18.20 2.94 2.68
CA SER A 239 17.56 2.08 1.69
C SER A 239 16.93 0.84 2.33
N TRP A 240 15.84 0.34 1.72
CA TRP A 240 15.17 -0.90 2.11
C TRP A 240 15.87 -2.15 1.58
N GLY A 241 16.66 -2.02 0.51
CA GLY A 241 17.39 -3.13 -0.11
C GLY A 241 17.03 -3.37 -1.55
N TYR A 242 17.69 -2.62 -2.43
CA TYR A 242 17.63 -2.73 -3.87
C TYR A 242 18.90 -3.38 -4.40
N ARG A 243 18.75 -4.13 -5.50
CA ARG A 243 19.86 -4.82 -6.14
C ARG A 243 20.77 -3.81 -6.84
N ARG A 244 22.05 -3.82 -6.48
CA ARG A 244 23.12 -3.06 -7.13
C ARG A 244 23.62 -3.80 -8.37
N ASN A 245 24.36 -3.10 -9.22
CA ASN A 245 24.93 -3.66 -10.45
C ASN A 245 25.90 -4.83 -10.19
N ASN A 246 26.54 -4.86 -9.03
CA ASN A 246 27.42 -5.95 -8.60
C ASN A 246 26.67 -7.20 -8.08
N GLY A 247 25.34 -7.23 -8.19
CA GLY A 247 24.50 -8.35 -7.75
C GLY A 247 24.18 -8.36 -6.25
N GLN A 248 24.83 -7.53 -5.43
CA GLN A 248 24.53 -7.41 -3.99
C GLN A 248 23.34 -6.48 -3.72
N PHE A 249 22.70 -6.66 -2.58
CA PHE A 249 21.66 -5.75 -2.10
C PHE A 249 22.25 -4.64 -1.22
N ASP A 250 21.68 -3.45 -1.31
CA ASP A 250 21.97 -2.36 -0.38
C ASP A 250 21.03 -2.37 0.83
N GLY A 251 21.07 -1.32 1.66
CA GLY A 251 20.05 -1.09 2.68
C GLY A 251 19.89 -2.22 3.69
N VAL A 252 18.67 -2.35 4.23
CA VAL A 252 18.29 -3.37 5.22
C VAL A 252 18.53 -4.81 4.71
N VAL A 253 18.16 -5.12 3.46
CA VAL A 253 18.39 -6.47 2.91
C VAL A 253 19.88 -6.77 2.81
N GLY A 254 20.69 -5.80 2.38
CA GLY A 254 22.13 -5.94 2.25
C GLY A 254 22.83 -6.19 3.58
N THR A 255 22.43 -5.47 4.64
CA THR A 255 23.02 -5.66 5.99
C THR A 255 22.66 -7.03 6.56
N LEU A 256 21.44 -7.53 6.30
CA LEU A 256 21.03 -8.88 6.67
C LEU A 256 21.78 -9.95 5.86
N GLN A 257 21.98 -9.73 4.56
CA GLN A 257 22.74 -10.62 3.67
C GLN A 257 24.19 -10.77 4.14
N ARG A 258 24.84 -9.66 4.52
CA ARG A 258 26.23 -9.64 5.02
C ARG A 258 26.38 -10.01 6.49
N ARG A 259 25.27 -10.37 7.17
CA ARG A 259 25.21 -10.71 8.61
C ARG A 259 25.66 -9.58 9.55
N GLU A 260 25.66 -8.34 9.08
CA GLU A 260 25.93 -7.13 9.88
C GLU A 260 24.76 -6.81 10.83
N ALA A 261 23.55 -7.24 10.46
CA ALA A 261 22.33 -7.08 11.23
C ALA A 261 21.67 -8.44 11.52
N ASP A 262 21.03 -8.54 12.68
CA ASP A 262 20.25 -9.72 13.07
C ASP A 262 18.82 -9.63 12.54
N ILE A 263 18.24 -8.43 12.62
CA ILE A 263 16.84 -8.16 12.23
C ILE A 263 16.73 -6.87 11.40
N GLY A 264 15.70 -6.80 10.54
CA GLY A 264 15.36 -5.56 9.83
C GLY A 264 14.55 -4.64 10.73
N GLY A 265 15.02 -3.40 10.92
CA GLY A 265 14.33 -2.36 11.70
C GLY A 265 13.23 -1.62 10.94
N SER A 266 12.86 -2.12 9.77
CA SER A 266 11.87 -1.51 8.89
C SER A 266 11.19 -2.61 8.09
N PRO A 267 9.85 -2.60 7.97
CA PRO A 267 9.18 -3.67 7.29
C PRO A 267 9.37 -3.49 5.78
N LEU A 268 9.45 -4.61 5.07
CA LEU A 268 9.77 -4.66 3.65
C LEU A 268 8.57 -5.18 2.85
N PHE A 269 8.43 -4.74 1.61
CA PHE A 269 7.54 -5.44 0.67
C PHE A 269 7.99 -6.88 0.48
N PHE A 270 7.03 -7.79 0.44
CA PHE A 270 7.28 -9.19 0.09
C PHE A 270 7.75 -9.26 -1.37
N ARG A 271 8.98 -9.70 -1.58
CA ARG A 271 9.56 -9.94 -2.91
C ARG A 271 10.29 -11.26 -2.95
N THR A 272 10.11 -11.97 -4.05
CA THR A 272 10.72 -13.30 -4.29
C THR A 272 12.25 -13.22 -4.30
N GLU A 273 12.81 -12.19 -4.95
CA GLU A 273 14.26 -11.94 -4.99
C GLU A 273 14.89 -11.76 -3.60
N ARG A 274 14.14 -11.18 -2.64
CA ARG A 274 14.59 -10.96 -1.26
C ARG A 274 14.38 -12.19 -0.39
N ALA A 275 13.33 -12.98 -0.62
CA ALA A 275 13.00 -14.17 0.16
C ALA A 275 14.09 -15.25 0.13
N GLN A 276 14.96 -15.22 -0.89
CA GLN A 276 16.14 -16.08 -0.97
C GLN A 276 17.25 -15.65 0.01
N LEU A 277 17.31 -14.37 0.37
CA LEU A 277 18.39 -13.75 1.16
C LEU A 277 17.98 -13.46 2.61
N VAL A 278 16.68 -13.27 2.86
CA VAL A 278 16.13 -12.97 4.19
C VAL A 278 14.90 -13.83 4.46
N ASP A 279 14.57 -14.02 5.73
CA ASP A 279 13.35 -14.69 6.13
C ASP A 279 12.28 -13.66 6.51
N TYR A 280 11.13 -13.74 5.83
CA TYR A 280 9.95 -12.99 6.22
C TYR A 280 9.21 -13.73 7.33
N ILE A 281 8.81 -13.01 8.37
CA ILE A 281 8.17 -13.55 9.57
C ILE A 281 6.65 -13.47 9.46
N ALA A 282 6.13 -12.25 9.40
CA ALA A 282 4.70 -11.99 9.44
C ALA A 282 4.39 -10.64 8.77
N GLU A 283 3.16 -10.53 8.25
CA GLU A 283 2.60 -9.25 7.80
C GLU A 283 2.37 -8.35 9.02
N THR A 284 2.83 -7.11 8.94
CA THR A 284 2.72 -6.13 10.03
C THR A 284 1.79 -4.99 9.64
N TRP A 285 2.09 -4.30 8.52
CA TRP A 285 1.28 -3.21 7.96
C TRP A 285 0.94 -3.44 6.49
N ARG A 286 -0.02 -2.66 5.99
CA ARG A 286 -0.32 -2.54 4.56
C ARG A 286 -0.01 -1.12 4.12
N CYS A 287 0.82 -0.97 3.11
CA CYS A 287 1.07 0.32 2.46
C CYS A 287 0.07 0.48 1.32
N ARG A 288 -0.66 1.60 1.32
CA ARG A 288 -1.65 1.90 0.28
C ARG A 288 -1.28 3.21 -0.37
N GLN A 289 -0.83 3.14 -1.61
CA GLN A 289 -0.42 4.29 -2.41
C GLN A 289 -1.47 4.57 -3.48
N CYS A 290 -1.84 5.84 -3.62
CA CYS A 290 -2.80 6.28 -4.61
C CYS A 290 -2.41 7.64 -5.17
N PHE A 291 -2.87 7.91 -6.39
CA PHE A 291 -2.99 9.27 -6.90
C PHE A 291 -4.15 9.95 -6.20
N ILE A 292 -3.88 11.09 -5.56
CA ILE A 292 -4.90 11.96 -4.99
C ILE A 292 -4.95 13.24 -5.83
N PHE A 293 -6.15 13.67 -6.20
CA PHE A 293 -6.39 14.89 -6.96
C PHE A 293 -7.76 15.48 -6.62
N ARG A 294 -7.97 16.76 -6.93
CA ARG A 294 -9.31 17.37 -6.91
C ARG A 294 -9.94 17.23 -8.28
N HIS A 295 -11.18 16.73 -8.37
CA HIS A 295 -11.89 16.64 -9.64
C HIS A 295 -12.08 18.04 -10.26
N PRO A 296 -11.84 18.23 -11.57
CA PRO A 296 -12.14 19.49 -12.23
C PRO A 296 -13.64 19.82 -12.15
N LYS A 297 -13.98 21.05 -11.74
CA LYS A 297 -15.38 21.49 -11.60
C LYS A 297 -16.15 21.47 -12.93
N HIS A 298 -15.49 21.84 -14.04
CA HIS A 298 -16.14 21.96 -15.35
C HIS A 298 -15.37 21.18 -16.42
N PRO A 299 -15.66 19.88 -16.61
CA PRO A 299 -14.90 19.02 -17.52
C PRO A 299 -15.04 19.35 -19.02
N GLY A 300 -15.71 20.45 -19.39
CA GLY A 300 -15.87 20.89 -20.79
C GLY A 300 -15.59 22.37 -21.05
N GLY A 301 -15.04 23.12 -20.08
CA GLY A 301 -14.74 24.55 -20.24
C GLY A 301 -15.82 25.49 -19.71
N PHE A 302 -15.50 26.78 -19.66
CA PHE A 302 -16.30 27.80 -18.95
C PHE A 302 -17.63 28.15 -19.64
N TYR A 303 -17.75 27.91 -20.95
CA TYR A 303 -18.99 28.12 -21.72
C TYR A 303 -20.05 27.02 -21.49
N THR A 304 -19.64 25.86 -20.99
CA THR A 304 -20.55 24.71 -20.85
C THR A 304 -21.63 24.90 -19.80
N ILE A 305 -21.48 25.90 -18.93
CA ILE A 305 -22.46 26.27 -17.91
C ILE A 305 -23.77 26.74 -18.54
N TYR A 306 -23.70 27.45 -19.68
CA TYR A 306 -24.87 27.98 -20.39
C TYR A 306 -25.49 26.97 -21.36
N THR A 307 -24.69 26.06 -21.93
CA THR A 307 -25.17 25.14 -22.98
C THR A 307 -25.62 23.79 -22.46
N ARG A 308 -25.04 23.27 -21.36
CA ARG A 308 -25.41 21.96 -20.77
C ARG A 308 -26.82 21.84 -20.19
N PRO A 309 -27.49 22.89 -19.69
CA PRO A 309 -28.84 22.76 -19.14
C PRO A 309 -29.85 22.15 -20.11
N LEU A 310 -29.69 22.41 -21.41
CA LEU A 310 -30.57 21.90 -22.46
C LEU A 310 -29.77 21.04 -23.44
N THR A 311 -30.33 19.90 -23.84
CA THR A 311 -29.71 19.06 -24.86
C THR A 311 -29.76 19.74 -26.23
N ALA A 312 -28.84 19.39 -27.13
CA ALA A 312 -28.80 19.94 -28.48
C ALA A 312 -30.14 19.79 -29.23
N ARG A 313 -30.87 18.68 -28.99
CA ARG A 313 -32.20 18.45 -29.57
C ARG A 313 -33.20 19.53 -29.15
N VAL A 314 -33.20 19.90 -27.87
CA VAL A 314 -34.11 20.94 -27.35
C VAL A 314 -33.76 22.31 -27.94
N TRP A 315 -32.47 22.63 -28.10
CA TRP A 315 -32.03 23.85 -28.77
C TRP A 315 -32.55 23.92 -30.22
N TYR A 316 -32.45 22.83 -30.97
CA TYR A 316 -33.01 22.78 -32.33
C TYR A 316 -34.53 22.92 -32.33
N CYS A 317 -35.25 22.32 -31.38
CA CYS A 317 -36.69 22.51 -31.25
C CYS A 317 -37.07 23.97 -30.98
N ILE A 318 -36.34 24.66 -30.08
CA ILE A 318 -36.57 26.08 -29.78
C ILE A 318 -36.38 26.94 -31.04
N LEU A 319 -35.28 26.73 -31.77
CA LEU A 319 -35.01 27.46 -33.01
C LEU A 319 -36.06 27.18 -34.09
N SER A 320 -36.52 25.94 -34.22
CA SER A 320 -37.59 25.57 -35.16
C SER A 320 -38.93 26.21 -34.82
N ILE A 321 -39.32 26.23 -33.55
CA ILE A 321 -40.57 26.88 -33.09
C ILE A 321 -40.47 28.41 -33.25
N PHE A 322 -39.29 28.98 -32.98
CA PHE A 322 -39.01 30.40 -33.23
C PHE A 322 -39.18 30.77 -34.71
N ALA A 323 -38.56 30.01 -35.62
CA ALA A 323 -38.70 30.25 -37.06
C ALA A 323 -40.14 30.05 -37.54
N LEU A 324 -40.81 28.99 -37.07
CA LEU A 324 -42.21 28.70 -37.44
C LEU A 324 -43.16 29.82 -36.96
N SER A 325 -43.02 30.28 -35.72
CA SER A 325 -43.83 31.38 -35.20
C SER A 325 -43.59 32.69 -35.96
N ALA A 326 -42.35 32.94 -36.43
CA ALA A 326 -42.03 34.11 -37.27
C ALA A 326 -42.72 34.06 -38.62
N VAL A 327 -42.70 32.89 -39.27
CA VAL A 327 -43.40 32.70 -40.54
C VAL A 327 -44.91 32.85 -40.37
N ILE A 328 -45.50 32.20 -39.36
CA ILE A 328 -46.95 32.27 -39.09
C ILE A 328 -47.37 33.72 -38.82
N LEU A 329 -46.68 34.41 -37.92
CA LEU A 329 -47.03 35.79 -37.57
C LEU A 329 -46.84 36.72 -38.76
N SER A 330 -45.80 36.52 -39.58
CA SER A 330 -45.57 37.32 -40.79
C SER A 330 -46.66 37.12 -41.83
N LEU A 331 -47.10 35.89 -42.07
CA LEU A 331 -48.22 35.58 -42.95
C LEU A 331 -49.52 36.20 -42.44
N MET A 332 -49.79 36.13 -41.13
CA MET A 332 -50.98 36.76 -40.54
C MET A 332 -50.97 38.28 -40.66
N LEU A 333 -49.81 38.92 -40.45
CA LEU A 333 -49.66 40.37 -40.57
C LEU A 333 -49.75 40.84 -42.03
N ARG A 334 -49.33 40.02 -43.00
CA ARG A 334 -49.41 40.32 -44.44
C ARG A 334 -50.79 40.06 -45.04
N ASN A 335 -51.48 39.00 -44.61
CA ASN A 335 -52.75 38.57 -45.21
C ASN A 335 -53.99 39.21 -44.58
N MET A 336 -53.90 39.75 -43.35
CA MET A 336 -55.00 40.53 -42.78
C MET A 336 -54.95 41.96 -43.30
N PHE A 337 -55.83 42.26 -44.26
CA PHE A 337 -55.99 43.57 -44.90
C PHE A 337 -55.94 44.72 -43.86
N PRO A 338 -55.07 45.73 -44.02
CA PRO A 338 -55.14 46.92 -43.19
C PRO A 338 -56.53 47.55 -43.37
N LYS A 339 -57.17 47.96 -42.26
CA LYS A 339 -58.40 48.77 -42.34
C LYS A 339 -58.10 49.98 -43.24
N PRO A 340 -59.02 50.39 -44.13
CA PRO A 340 -58.81 51.57 -44.98
C PRO A 340 -58.55 52.78 -44.07
N GLY A 341 -57.38 53.41 -44.22
CA GLY A 341 -56.92 54.54 -43.40
C GLY A 341 -55.68 54.28 -42.52
N ASN A 342 -55.13 53.06 -42.48
CA ASN A 342 -53.92 52.75 -41.69
C ASN A 342 -52.76 52.27 -42.59
N GLU A 343 -52.33 53.13 -43.52
CA GLU A 343 -51.24 52.87 -44.47
C GLU A 343 -49.83 52.83 -43.84
N SER A 344 -49.71 53.10 -42.53
CA SER A 344 -48.44 53.23 -41.80
C SER A 344 -48.02 52.00 -40.98
N ALA A 345 -48.80 50.91 -41.00
CA ALA A 345 -48.51 49.74 -40.17
C ALA A 345 -47.48 48.80 -40.83
N ASP A 346 -46.21 48.95 -40.47
CA ASP A 346 -45.11 48.08 -40.93
C ASP A 346 -45.46 46.59 -40.70
N SER A 347 -45.44 45.81 -41.78
CA SER A 347 -45.72 44.37 -41.79
C SER A 347 -44.50 43.56 -42.25
N SER A 348 -43.30 44.15 -42.14
CA SER A 348 -42.07 43.53 -42.59
C SER A 348 -41.76 42.24 -41.82
N PHE A 349 -41.13 41.30 -42.51
CA PHE A 349 -40.63 40.07 -41.88
C PHE A 349 -39.60 40.37 -40.78
N SER A 350 -38.79 41.42 -40.95
CA SER A 350 -37.84 41.92 -39.95
C SER A 350 -38.52 42.34 -38.64
N LEU A 351 -39.62 43.10 -38.71
CA LEU A 351 -40.41 43.48 -37.54
C LEU A 351 -40.96 42.24 -36.82
N THR A 352 -41.46 41.27 -37.59
CA THR A 352 -41.98 40.01 -37.02
C THR A 352 -40.90 39.21 -36.31
N LEU A 353 -39.72 39.12 -36.91
CA LEU A 353 -38.55 38.45 -36.32
C LEU A 353 -38.12 39.15 -35.02
N LEU A 354 -38.04 40.49 -35.03
CA LEU A 354 -37.70 41.30 -33.86
C LEU A 354 -38.74 41.16 -32.75
N PHE A 355 -40.02 41.05 -33.09
CA PHE A 355 -41.10 40.82 -32.12
C PHE A 355 -40.94 39.50 -31.38
N ILE A 356 -40.66 38.41 -32.09
CA ILE A 356 -40.52 37.11 -31.46
C ILE A 356 -39.20 37.04 -30.69
N TRP A 357 -38.16 37.69 -31.20
CA TRP A 357 -36.89 37.82 -30.48
C TRP A 357 -37.07 38.60 -29.17
N SER A 358 -37.86 39.69 -29.19
CA SER A 358 -38.18 40.45 -27.98
C SER A 358 -38.99 39.59 -27.00
N ALA A 359 -40.00 38.86 -27.48
CA ALA A 359 -40.79 37.95 -26.65
C ALA A 359 -39.93 36.88 -25.96
N MET A 360 -38.94 36.31 -26.67
CA MET A 360 -37.95 35.39 -26.10
C MET A 360 -37.06 36.04 -25.04
N CYS A 361 -36.69 37.30 -25.25
CA CYS A 361 -35.95 38.09 -24.27
C CYS A 361 -36.83 38.62 -23.12
N GLN A 362 -38.13 38.24 -23.07
CA GLN A 362 -39.14 38.80 -22.16
C GLN A 362 -39.28 40.32 -22.24
N GLN A 363 -39.03 40.87 -23.42
CA GLN A 363 -39.25 42.27 -23.74
C GLN A 363 -40.50 42.40 -24.62
N GLY A 364 -41.30 43.43 -24.33
CA GLY A 364 -42.48 43.75 -25.14
C GLY A 364 -42.11 44.68 -26.30
N MET A 365 -42.63 44.40 -27.48
CA MET A 365 -42.68 45.36 -28.59
C MET A 365 -44.14 45.60 -28.96
N SER A 366 -44.50 46.85 -29.25
CA SER A 366 -45.88 47.21 -29.59
C SER A 366 -46.20 46.80 -31.04
N VAL A 367 -47.05 45.79 -31.22
CA VAL A 367 -47.64 45.47 -32.53
C VAL A 367 -49.10 45.92 -32.51
N ASN A 368 -49.39 47.01 -33.23
CA ASN A 368 -50.72 47.62 -33.21
C ASN A 368 -51.63 46.97 -34.27
N ARG A 369 -52.25 45.83 -33.94
CA ARG A 369 -53.24 45.16 -34.79
C ARG A 369 -54.46 44.72 -33.98
N SER A 370 -55.67 45.01 -34.47
CA SER A 370 -56.91 44.80 -33.73
C SER A 370 -57.48 43.38 -33.78
N ALA A 371 -56.93 42.49 -34.61
CA ALA A 371 -57.47 41.15 -34.85
C ALA A 371 -57.25 40.20 -33.64
N MET A 372 -58.32 39.51 -33.23
CA MET A 372 -58.28 38.59 -32.09
C MET A 372 -57.37 37.38 -32.33
N SER A 373 -57.30 36.88 -33.57
CA SER A 373 -56.44 35.75 -33.96
C SER A 373 -54.95 36.06 -33.81
N VAL A 374 -54.51 37.28 -34.16
CA VAL A 374 -53.12 37.73 -33.92
C VAL A 374 -52.83 37.80 -32.42
N LYS A 375 -53.76 38.34 -31.63
CA LYS A 375 -53.61 38.41 -30.17
C LYS A 375 -53.47 37.03 -29.53
N MET A 376 -54.22 36.03 -29.99
CA MET A 376 -54.11 34.65 -29.49
C MET A 376 -52.75 34.03 -29.84
N VAL A 377 -52.26 34.19 -31.07
CA VAL A 377 -50.93 33.68 -31.46
C VAL A 377 -49.82 34.35 -30.65
N VAL A 378 -49.89 35.67 -30.49
CA VAL A 378 -48.97 36.44 -29.65
C VAL A 378 -48.99 35.95 -28.20
N PHE A 379 -50.18 35.72 -27.64
CA PHE A 379 -50.35 35.20 -26.28
C PHE A 379 -49.69 33.82 -26.10
N VAL A 380 -49.91 32.90 -27.06
CA VAL A 380 -49.27 31.57 -27.03
C VAL A 380 -47.75 31.68 -27.15
N ILE A 381 -47.24 32.57 -28.01
CA ILE A 381 -45.79 32.83 -28.13
C ILE A 381 -45.20 33.33 -26.80
N PHE A 382 -45.89 34.24 -26.11
CA PHE A 382 -45.45 34.72 -24.79
C PHE A 382 -45.49 33.62 -23.73
N ILE A 383 -46.54 32.81 -23.67
CA ILE A 383 -46.59 31.65 -22.75
C ILE A 383 -45.41 30.70 -23.02
N TYR A 384 -45.16 30.40 -24.29
CA TYR A 384 -44.04 29.54 -24.68
C TYR A 384 -42.70 30.13 -24.25
N ALA A 385 -42.46 31.41 -24.54
CA ALA A 385 -41.23 32.11 -24.18
C ALA A 385 -41.00 32.14 -22.66
N VAL A 386 -42.04 32.48 -21.87
CA VAL A 386 -41.97 32.47 -20.40
C VAL A 386 -41.68 31.07 -19.87
N THR A 387 -42.35 30.04 -20.40
CA THR A 387 -42.15 28.65 -19.97
C THR A 387 -40.71 28.19 -20.20
N ILE A 388 -40.18 28.43 -21.40
CA ILE A 388 -38.79 28.07 -21.74
C ILE A 388 -37.79 28.82 -20.87
N TYR A 389 -38.00 30.13 -20.65
CA TYR A 389 -37.12 30.93 -19.80
C TYR A 389 -37.09 30.43 -18.35
N GLN A 390 -38.26 30.17 -17.76
CA GLN A 390 -38.34 29.70 -16.38
C GLN A 390 -37.69 28.33 -16.23
N TYR A 391 -37.93 27.42 -17.17
CA TYR A 391 -37.32 26.08 -17.16
C TYR A 391 -35.79 26.15 -17.30
N TYR A 392 -35.29 26.99 -18.21
CA TYR A 392 -33.85 27.19 -18.40
C TYR A 392 -33.20 27.74 -17.12
N ASN A 393 -33.78 28.78 -16.51
CA ASN A 393 -33.26 29.35 -15.27
C ASN A 393 -33.25 28.34 -14.12
N ALA A 394 -34.34 27.61 -13.92
CA ALA A 394 -34.41 26.57 -12.89
C ALA A 394 -33.33 25.49 -13.11
N THR A 395 -33.11 25.09 -14.36
CA THR A 395 -32.12 24.06 -14.69
C THR A 395 -30.68 24.56 -14.55
N VAL A 396 -30.39 25.81 -14.93
CA VAL A 396 -29.07 26.44 -14.70
C VAL A 396 -28.75 26.48 -13.21
N VAL A 397 -29.68 26.98 -12.39
CA VAL A 397 -29.50 27.04 -10.92
C VAL A 397 -29.31 25.64 -10.34
N SER A 398 -30.15 24.67 -10.73
CA SER A 398 -30.01 23.29 -10.28
C SER A 398 -28.67 22.66 -10.68
N THR A 399 -28.19 22.93 -11.90
CA THR A 399 -26.91 22.42 -12.41
C THR A 399 -25.72 23.04 -11.69
N LEU A 400 -25.79 24.32 -11.36
CA LEU A 400 -24.75 25.03 -10.60
C LEU A 400 -24.66 24.54 -9.16
N LEU A 401 -25.80 24.19 -8.54
CA LEU A 401 -25.84 23.67 -7.17
C LEU A 401 -25.48 22.18 -7.08
N ARG A 402 -25.58 21.44 -8.19
CA ARG A 402 -25.25 20.01 -8.21
C ARG A 402 -23.73 19.81 -8.19
N GLU A 403 -23.31 18.76 -7.49
CA GLU A 403 -21.91 18.33 -7.54
C GLU A 403 -21.49 17.95 -8.96
N PRO A 404 -20.29 18.38 -9.41
CA PRO A 404 -19.81 18.04 -10.75
C PRO A 404 -19.59 16.52 -10.86
N PRO A 405 -19.96 15.91 -11.99
CA PRO A 405 -19.82 14.48 -12.17
C PRO A 405 -18.34 14.06 -12.17
N LYS A 406 -18.01 13.06 -11.35
CA LYS A 406 -16.67 12.46 -11.26
C LYS A 406 -16.41 11.54 -12.46
N ASN A 407 -15.82 12.10 -13.52
CA ASN A 407 -15.53 11.43 -14.79
C ASN A 407 -14.18 10.68 -14.83
N ILE A 408 -13.19 11.12 -14.05
CA ILE A 408 -11.90 10.44 -13.94
C ILE A 408 -12.00 9.38 -12.83
N ARG A 409 -12.08 8.09 -13.19
CA ARG A 409 -12.27 6.98 -12.23
C ARG A 409 -11.14 5.96 -12.26
N THR A 410 -10.53 5.77 -13.42
CA THR A 410 -9.45 4.80 -13.63
C THR A 410 -8.11 5.49 -13.86
N LEU A 411 -7.02 4.72 -13.71
CA LEU A 411 -5.68 5.21 -14.04
C LEU A 411 -5.59 5.66 -15.51
N GLU A 412 -6.28 4.96 -16.42
CA GLU A 412 -6.29 5.32 -17.83
C GLU A 412 -7.03 6.65 -18.08
N ASP A 413 -8.15 6.89 -17.40
CA ASP A 413 -8.83 8.19 -17.45
C ASP A 413 -7.91 9.32 -16.97
N LEU A 414 -7.14 9.07 -15.91
CA LEU A 414 -6.19 10.04 -15.36
C LEU A 414 -5.09 10.37 -16.37
N VAL A 415 -4.56 9.37 -17.08
CA VAL A 415 -3.56 9.54 -18.15
C VAL A 415 -4.11 10.34 -19.34
N LYS A 416 -5.39 10.15 -19.68
CA LYS A 416 -6.10 10.90 -20.74
C LYS A 416 -6.51 12.31 -20.31
N SER A 417 -6.71 12.54 -19.02
CA SER A 417 -7.14 13.82 -18.49
C SER A 417 -6.14 14.96 -18.69
N ASN A 418 -6.61 16.20 -18.57
CA ASN A 418 -5.78 17.41 -18.60
C ASN A 418 -5.03 17.68 -17.28
N LEU A 419 -5.18 16.83 -16.26
CA LEU A 419 -4.46 16.99 -15.01
C LEU A 419 -2.96 16.74 -15.22
N LYS A 420 -2.12 17.58 -14.61
CA LYS A 420 -0.70 17.28 -14.44
C LYS A 420 -0.55 16.24 -13.33
N ALA A 421 0.52 15.45 -13.36
CA ALA A 421 0.73 14.48 -12.29
C ALA A 421 2.19 14.36 -11.86
N GLY A 422 2.40 13.91 -10.63
CA GLY A 422 3.71 13.61 -10.08
C GLY A 422 3.62 12.52 -9.02
N ALA A 423 4.77 12.13 -8.50
CA ALA A 423 4.89 11.09 -7.49
C ALA A 423 5.78 11.54 -6.33
N GLU A 424 5.60 10.89 -5.19
CA GLU A 424 6.46 11.10 -4.03
C GLU A 424 7.91 10.71 -4.34
N ASN A 425 8.86 11.53 -3.91
CA ASN A 425 10.30 11.31 -4.08
C ASN A 425 10.83 10.26 -3.10
N VAL A 426 10.44 9.00 -3.29
CA VAL A 426 10.78 7.86 -2.45
C VAL A 426 11.30 6.71 -3.32
N LEU A 427 12.26 5.94 -2.80
CA LEU A 427 12.96 4.90 -3.56
C LEU A 427 12.00 3.84 -4.10
N TYR A 428 11.01 3.42 -3.31
CA TYR A 428 10.06 2.39 -3.74
C TYR A 428 9.13 2.85 -4.87
N ALA A 429 8.80 4.14 -4.95
CA ALA A 429 7.98 4.66 -6.03
C ALA A 429 8.77 4.68 -7.35
N LYS A 430 10.05 5.06 -7.29
CA LYS A 430 10.96 5.01 -8.44
C LYS A 430 11.23 3.59 -8.90
N ASP A 431 11.45 2.68 -7.95
CA ASP A 431 11.69 1.27 -8.22
C ASP A 431 10.48 0.60 -8.90
N PHE A 432 9.26 0.93 -8.47
CA PHE A 432 8.04 0.43 -9.11
C PHE A 432 8.01 0.75 -10.61
N PHE A 433 8.26 2.01 -11.01
CA PHE A 433 8.24 2.39 -12.42
C PHE A 433 9.39 1.79 -13.24
N LYS A 434 10.49 1.40 -12.61
CA LYS A 434 11.61 0.72 -13.28
C LYS A 434 11.28 -0.72 -13.68
N TYR A 435 10.49 -1.43 -12.86
CA TYR A 435 10.24 -2.87 -13.03
C TYR A 435 8.81 -3.22 -13.44
N THR A 436 7.88 -2.26 -13.42
CA THR A 436 6.49 -2.52 -13.78
C THR A 436 6.35 -2.89 -15.26
N THR A 437 5.52 -3.90 -15.53
CA THR A 437 5.12 -4.32 -16.88
C THR A 437 3.76 -3.77 -17.29
N ASP A 438 3.05 -3.09 -16.38
CA ASP A 438 1.75 -2.51 -16.66
C ASP A 438 1.88 -1.33 -17.64
N GLN A 439 1.30 -1.51 -18.81
CA GLN A 439 1.31 -0.55 -19.91
C GLN A 439 0.66 0.79 -19.51
N VAL A 440 -0.38 0.78 -18.68
CA VAL A 440 -1.05 2.03 -18.25
C VAL A 440 -0.17 2.78 -17.26
N ALA A 441 0.48 2.07 -16.33
CA ALA A 441 1.43 2.65 -15.39
C ALA A 441 2.67 3.25 -16.11
N LEU A 442 3.20 2.56 -17.12
CA LEU A 442 4.31 3.07 -17.94
C LEU A 442 3.89 4.31 -18.74
N LYS A 443 2.70 4.31 -19.34
CA LYS A 443 2.13 5.51 -20.00
C LYS A 443 1.99 6.66 -19.02
N MET A 444 1.53 6.41 -17.79
CA MET A 444 1.43 7.43 -16.75
C MET A 444 2.82 8.00 -16.39
N TYR A 445 3.82 7.14 -16.25
CA TYR A 445 5.19 7.52 -15.96
C TYR A 445 5.77 8.44 -17.03
N HIS A 446 5.84 7.98 -18.29
CA HIS A 446 6.46 8.74 -19.38
C HIS A 446 5.65 9.97 -19.81
N LYS A 447 4.32 9.93 -19.74
CA LYS A 447 3.47 11.05 -20.20
C LYS A 447 3.29 12.14 -19.15
N LYS A 448 3.26 11.79 -17.85
CA LYS A 448 2.85 12.73 -16.79
C LYS A 448 3.92 12.93 -15.71
N ILE A 449 4.61 11.88 -15.25
CA ILE A 449 5.54 11.97 -14.12
C ILE A 449 6.93 12.41 -14.60
N VAL A 450 7.47 11.76 -15.62
CA VAL A 450 8.78 12.05 -16.21
C VAL A 450 8.63 12.19 -17.74
N PRO A 451 7.99 13.26 -18.23
CA PRO A 451 8.11 13.64 -19.64
C PRO A 451 9.53 14.13 -19.93
N GLU A 452 9.93 14.18 -21.21
CA GLU A 452 11.34 14.38 -21.65
C GLU A 452 12.10 15.52 -20.96
N HIS A 453 11.43 16.58 -20.49
CA HIS A 453 12.06 17.75 -19.87
C HIS A 453 11.57 18.04 -18.44
N GLN A 454 10.88 17.10 -17.77
CA GLN A 454 10.42 17.29 -16.40
C GLN A 454 10.64 16.05 -15.54
N TYR A 455 10.93 16.27 -14.25
CA TYR A 455 11.07 15.21 -13.26
C TYR A 455 10.16 15.50 -12.07
N ASN A 456 8.89 15.09 -12.17
CA ASN A 456 7.84 15.46 -11.22
C ASN A 456 7.83 14.57 -9.95
N PHE A 457 8.99 14.45 -9.31
CA PHE A 457 9.14 13.82 -8.00
C PHE A 457 9.27 14.88 -6.91
N TYR A 458 8.37 14.85 -5.93
CA TYR A 458 8.29 15.86 -4.88
C TYR A 458 8.20 15.24 -3.49
N THR A 459 8.54 16.00 -2.45
CA THR A 459 8.20 15.66 -1.07
C THR A 459 6.67 15.61 -0.91
N ALA A 460 6.16 14.76 0.00
CA ALA A 460 4.73 14.64 0.23
C ALA A 460 4.02 15.98 0.50
N GLU A 461 4.61 16.88 1.30
CA GLU A 461 4.03 18.19 1.62
C GLU A 461 3.87 19.07 0.37
N ARG A 462 4.94 19.21 -0.43
CA ARG A 462 4.90 19.96 -1.68
C ARG A 462 3.90 19.36 -2.68
N GLY A 463 3.88 18.04 -2.84
CA GLY A 463 2.95 17.35 -3.73
C GLY A 463 1.49 17.55 -3.32
N MET A 464 1.18 17.40 -2.03
CA MET A 464 -0.17 17.64 -1.50
C MET A 464 -0.59 19.11 -1.56
N THR A 465 0.36 20.05 -1.49
CA THR A 465 0.08 21.48 -1.74
C THR A 465 -0.35 21.73 -3.19
N LEU A 466 0.24 21.02 -4.16
CA LEU A 466 -0.20 21.09 -5.57
C LEU A 466 -1.59 20.48 -5.75
N VAL A 467 -1.88 19.36 -5.08
CA VAL A 467 -3.23 18.77 -5.05
C VAL A 467 -4.23 19.74 -4.46
N LYS A 468 -3.89 20.40 -3.35
CA LYS A 468 -4.72 21.43 -2.73
C LYS A 468 -5.02 22.56 -3.70
N ARG A 469 -4.05 23.06 -4.47
CA ARG A 469 -4.30 24.11 -5.48
C ARG A 469 -5.25 23.67 -6.60
N GLY A 470 -5.38 22.36 -6.86
CA GLY A 470 -6.18 21.79 -7.93
C GLY A 470 -5.42 21.73 -9.27
N GLY A 471 -5.95 20.94 -10.22
CA GLY A 471 -5.31 20.74 -11.53
C GLY A 471 -4.10 19.78 -11.52
N TYR A 472 -3.81 19.16 -10.38
CA TYR A 472 -2.67 18.27 -10.18
C TYR A 472 -3.08 16.97 -9.48
N ALA A 473 -2.49 15.85 -9.91
CA ALA A 473 -2.62 14.54 -9.29
C ALA A 473 -1.29 14.07 -8.71
N PHE A 474 -1.29 13.63 -7.46
CA PHE A 474 -0.04 13.27 -6.77
C PHE A 474 -0.12 11.86 -6.20
N HIS A 475 0.85 11.02 -6.57
CA HIS A 475 0.98 9.65 -6.07
C HIS A 475 1.76 9.61 -4.76
N VAL A 476 1.12 9.16 -3.69
CA VAL A 476 1.65 9.22 -2.32
C VAL A 476 1.05 8.12 -1.46
N ASP A 477 1.71 7.75 -0.35
CA ASP A 477 1.10 6.91 0.68
C ASP A 477 -0.13 7.61 1.29
N SER A 478 -1.26 6.91 1.26
CA SER A 478 -2.55 7.46 1.71
C SER A 478 -2.56 7.84 3.18
N GLY A 479 -1.85 7.12 4.05
CA GLY A 479 -1.76 7.46 5.47
C GLY A 479 -1.08 8.81 5.69
N LEU A 480 0.00 9.08 4.95
CA LEU A 480 0.67 10.37 4.99
C LEU A 480 -0.19 11.48 4.38
N ALA A 481 -0.81 11.23 3.23
CA ALA A 481 -1.66 12.20 2.56
C ALA A 481 -2.86 12.61 3.42
N TYR A 482 -3.53 11.67 4.08
CA TYR A 482 -4.66 11.97 4.97
C TYR A 482 -4.25 12.83 6.15
N ARG A 483 -3.06 12.61 6.72
CA ARG A 483 -2.53 13.46 7.79
C ARG A 483 -2.29 14.90 7.32
N ILE A 484 -1.77 15.08 6.11
CA ILE A 484 -1.59 16.42 5.51
C ILE A 484 -2.96 17.04 5.21
N MET A 485 -3.89 16.28 4.63
CA MET A 485 -5.24 16.75 4.30
C MET A 485 -5.97 17.32 5.51
N ARG A 486 -5.99 16.59 6.64
CA ARG A 486 -6.63 17.07 7.89
C ARG A 486 -6.05 18.37 8.42
N ARG A 487 -4.78 18.67 8.13
CA ARG A 487 -4.10 19.86 8.63
C ARG A 487 -4.25 21.06 7.70
N THR A 488 -4.31 20.82 6.39
CA THR A 488 -4.15 21.90 5.41
C THR A 488 -5.33 22.09 4.48
N PHE A 489 -6.20 21.10 4.26
CA PHE A 489 -7.34 21.21 3.33
C PHE A 489 -8.58 21.71 4.07
N SER A 490 -9.42 22.49 3.39
CA SER A 490 -10.77 22.79 3.89
C SER A 490 -11.73 21.64 3.62
N GLU A 491 -12.87 21.61 4.34
CA GLU A 491 -13.91 20.59 4.16
C GLU A 491 -14.36 20.44 2.70
N ARG A 492 -14.54 21.57 2.00
CA ARG A 492 -14.87 21.56 0.58
C ARG A 492 -13.79 20.89 -0.28
N GLU A 493 -12.52 21.19 -0.01
CA GLU A 493 -11.40 20.61 -0.77
C GLU A 493 -11.26 19.10 -0.51
N ILE A 494 -11.59 18.65 0.70
CA ILE A 494 -11.65 17.22 1.06
C ILE A 494 -12.76 16.51 0.25
N CYS A 495 -13.95 17.11 0.15
CA CYS A 495 -15.07 16.56 -0.62
C CYS A 495 -14.80 16.50 -2.13
N GLU A 496 -14.06 17.47 -2.66
CA GLU A 496 -13.62 17.50 -4.06
C GLU A 496 -12.48 16.52 -4.36
N ALA A 497 -11.79 16.00 -3.34
CA ALA A 497 -10.68 15.07 -3.51
C ALA A 497 -11.17 13.67 -3.94
N TYR A 498 -10.40 13.06 -4.82
CA TYR A 498 -10.62 11.69 -5.29
C TYR A 498 -9.30 10.95 -5.37
N GLU A 499 -9.39 9.62 -5.27
CA GLU A 499 -8.24 8.74 -5.18
C GLU A 499 -8.32 7.63 -6.23
N ILE A 500 -7.19 7.39 -6.91
CA ILE A 500 -7.05 6.31 -7.88
C ILE A 500 -5.81 5.51 -7.51
N LEU A 501 -5.97 4.20 -7.36
CA LEU A 501 -4.87 3.29 -7.08
C LEU A 501 -4.02 3.10 -8.35
N LEU A 502 -2.70 3.22 -8.21
CA LEU A 502 -1.75 2.80 -9.25
C LEU A 502 -1.59 1.28 -9.25
N TYR A 503 -1.59 0.68 -8.05
CA TYR A 503 -1.51 -0.76 -7.84
C TYR A 503 -2.21 -1.14 -6.51
N PRO A 504 -2.57 -2.42 -6.30
CA PRO A 504 -3.22 -2.86 -5.07
C PRO A 504 -2.37 -2.63 -3.82
N PRO A 505 -2.97 -2.36 -2.64
CA PRO A 505 -2.22 -2.17 -1.40
C PRO A 505 -1.21 -3.29 -1.13
N GLN A 506 0.03 -2.92 -0.83
CA GLN A 506 1.14 -3.86 -0.65
C GLN A 506 1.29 -4.25 0.81
N ARG A 507 1.50 -5.54 1.06
CA ARG A 507 1.75 -6.08 2.40
C ARG A 507 3.20 -5.84 2.79
N LEU A 508 3.42 -5.42 4.03
CA LEU A 508 4.73 -5.16 4.60
C LEU A 508 5.07 -6.25 5.61
N GLY A 509 6.17 -6.96 5.39
CA GLY A 509 6.65 -8.04 6.23
C GLY A 509 7.80 -7.61 7.15
N PHE A 510 7.80 -8.10 8.39
CA PHE A 510 8.99 -8.08 9.22
C PHE A 510 9.98 -9.12 8.69
N VAL A 511 11.24 -8.72 8.53
CA VAL A 511 12.32 -9.55 8.05
C VAL A 511 13.41 -9.76 9.09
N VAL A 512 13.99 -10.95 9.07
CA VAL A 512 15.19 -11.32 9.84
C VAL A 512 16.23 -11.93 8.93
N ARG A 513 17.46 -12.04 9.45
CA ARG A 513 18.55 -12.74 8.77
C ARG A 513 18.09 -14.15 8.37
N LYS A 514 18.51 -14.62 7.19
CA LYS A 514 18.19 -15.98 6.74
C LYS A 514 18.67 -17.01 7.75
N SER A 515 17.79 -17.94 8.12
CA SER A 515 18.07 -18.94 9.17
C SER A 515 18.48 -18.32 10.51
N SER A 516 17.86 -17.19 10.89
CA SER A 516 18.07 -16.59 12.21
C SER A 516 17.53 -17.50 13.33
N PRO A 517 18.29 -17.71 14.43
CA PRO A 517 17.84 -18.51 15.57
C PRO A 517 16.67 -17.86 16.33
N TYR A 518 16.49 -16.54 16.19
CA TYR A 518 15.44 -15.78 16.86
C TYR A 518 14.11 -15.75 16.09
N LYS A 519 14.06 -16.39 14.91
CA LYS A 519 12.92 -16.32 13.99
C LYS A 519 11.59 -16.65 14.68
N GLU A 520 11.54 -17.75 15.43
CA GLU A 520 10.31 -18.20 16.11
C GLU A 520 9.88 -17.24 17.22
N HIS A 521 10.83 -16.68 17.99
CA HIS A 521 10.52 -15.66 19.00
C HIS A 521 9.84 -14.45 18.36
N PHE A 522 10.38 -13.95 17.25
CA PHE A 522 9.78 -12.82 16.56
C PHE A 522 8.45 -13.17 15.87
N ILE A 523 8.29 -14.37 15.32
CA ILE A 523 7.00 -14.86 14.80
C ILE A 523 5.95 -14.83 15.89
N TYR A 524 6.24 -15.44 17.05
CA TYR A 524 5.32 -15.47 18.17
C TYR A 524 5.03 -14.06 18.70
N GLY A 525 6.06 -13.21 18.85
CA GLY A 525 5.91 -11.85 19.36
C GLY A 525 4.99 -10.99 18.49
N VAL A 526 5.16 -11.05 17.16
CA VAL A 526 4.28 -10.34 16.23
C VAL A 526 2.88 -10.91 16.23
N ARG A 527 2.73 -12.25 16.23
CA ARG A 527 1.40 -12.89 16.27
C ARG A 527 0.65 -12.55 17.54
N LYS A 528 1.31 -12.58 18.69
CA LYS A 528 0.73 -12.18 19.97
C LYS A 528 0.30 -10.70 19.97
N ALA A 529 1.09 -9.81 19.35
CA ALA A 529 0.70 -8.41 19.19
C ALA A 529 -0.51 -8.22 18.25
N LEU A 530 -0.70 -9.10 17.26
CA LEU A 530 -1.89 -9.12 16.41
C LEU A 530 -3.11 -9.66 17.15
N GLU A 531 -3.00 -10.81 17.79
CA GLU A 531 -4.09 -11.52 18.50
C GLU A 531 -4.59 -10.74 19.73
N SER A 532 -3.69 -10.09 20.48
CA SER A 532 -4.05 -9.24 21.63
C SER A 532 -4.71 -7.92 21.24
N GLY A 533 -4.78 -7.57 19.95
CA GLY A 533 -5.30 -6.29 19.47
C GLY A 533 -4.34 -5.11 19.63
N LEU A 534 -3.11 -5.32 20.13
CA LEU A 534 -2.10 -4.26 20.22
C LEU A 534 -1.81 -3.64 18.86
N MET A 535 -1.68 -4.46 17.81
CA MET A 535 -1.48 -3.97 16.45
C MET A 535 -2.66 -3.11 15.96
N HIS A 536 -3.89 -3.48 16.32
CA HIS A 536 -5.09 -2.70 16.00
C HIS A 536 -5.06 -1.33 16.71
N ARG A 537 -4.67 -1.31 17.99
CA ARG A 537 -4.48 -0.06 18.75
C ARG A 537 -3.38 0.82 18.15
N MET A 538 -2.24 0.24 17.77
CA MET A 538 -1.16 0.99 17.13
C MET A 538 -1.61 1.60 15.81
N LYS A 539 -2.37 0.84 14.98
CA LYS A 539 -2.95 1.38 13.74
C LYS A 539 -3.92 2.53 14.03
N SER A 540 -4.79 2.43 15.03
CA SER A 540 -5.73 3.53 15.35
C SER A 540 -5.04 4.80 15.87
N VAL A 541 -3.88 4.67 16.51
CA VAL A 541 -3.07 5.82 16.98
C VAL A 541 -2.29 6.45 15.83
N TRP A 542 -1.61 5.64 15.02
CA TRP A 542 -0.60 6.14 14.08
C TRP A 542 -1.10 6.28 12.63
N ASP A 543 -2.14 5.55 12.23
CA ASP A 543 -2.72 5.68 10.89
C ASP A 543 -3.77 6.79 10.90
N ALA A 544 -3.56 7.82 10.07
CA ALA A 544 -4.59 8.82 9.84
C ALA A 544 -5.71 8.17 9.02
N ALA A 545 -6.92 8.08 9.59
CA ALA A 545 -8.07 7.63 8.82
C ALA A 545 -8.39 8.64 7.70
N LYS A 546 -9.00 8.14 6.62
CA LYS A 546 -9.48 8.99 5.53
C LYS A 546 -10.35 10.12 6.11
N PRO A 547 -10.08 11.39 5.79
CA PRO A 547 -10.94 12.48 6.24
C PRO A 547 -12.34 12.29 5.65
N PRO A 548 -13.41 12.28 6.48
CA PRO A 548 -14.76 12.24 5.96
C PRO A 548 -15.05 13.54 5.21
N CYS A 549 -15.86 13.46 4.15
CA CYS A 549 -16.45 14.65 3.56
C CYS A 549 -17.62 15.07 4.43
N VAL A 550 -17.50 16.19 5.14
CA VAL A 550 -18.59 16.74 5.97
C VAL A 550 -19.22 17.90 5.22
N HIS A 551 -20.49 17.74 4.84
CA HIS A 551 -21.26 18.80 4.19
C HIS A 551 -21.71 19.83 5.24
N THR A 552 -20.87 20.84 5.49
CA THR A 552 -21.20 22.00 6.33
C THR A 552 -21.86 23.13 5.50
N PRO A 553 -22.58 24.08 6.12
CA PRO A 553 -23.13 25.25 5.43
C PRO A 553 -22.05 26.08 4.70
N ASP A 554 -20.81 26.12 5.23
CA ASP A 554 -19.70 26.80 4.55
C ASP A 554 -19.19 26.02 3.33
N SER A 555 -19.34 24.69 3.33
CA SER A 555 -19.02 23.86 2.15
C SER A 555 -20.01 24.08 0.99
N SER A 556 -21.20 24.64 1.27
CA SER A 556 -22.25 24.93 0.28
C SER A 556 -22.22 26.37 -0.27
N ILE A 557 -21.25 27.21 0.11
CA ILE A 557 -21.06 28.53 -0.50
C ILE A 557 -20.56 28.35 -1.95
N PHE A 558 -21.51 28.37 -2.88
CA PHE A 558 -21.25 28.41 -4.31
C PHE A 558 -20.91 29.83 -4.75
N SER A 559 -19.62 30.12 -4.87
CA SER A 559 -19.13 31.32 -5.54
C SER A 559 -19.01 31.05 -7.04
N VAL A 560 -19.80 31.75 -7.86
CA VAL A 560 -19.61 31.76 -9.31
C VAL A 560 -18.40 32.63 -9.63
N SER A 561 -17.42 32.07 -10.33
CA SER A 561 -16.20 32.81 -10.66
C SER A 561 -16.41 33.73 -11.88
N ILE A 562 -15.64 34.81 -11.98
CA ILE A 562 -15.65 35.69 -13.17
C ILE A 562 -15.37 34.92 -14.45
N ARG A 563 -14.57 33.86 -14.37
CA ARG A 563 -14.26 32.99 -15.51
C ARG A 563 -15.50 32.28 -16.03
N GLU A 564 -16.40 31.87 -15.16
CA GLU A 564 -17.66 31.20 -15.53
C GLU A 564 -18.63 32.20 -16.19
N PHE A 565 -18.71 33.42 -15.66
CA PHE A 565 -19.52 34.49 -16.23
C PHE A 565 -18.96 35.10 -17.52
N SER A 566 -17.65 34.95 -17.77
CA SER A 566 -16.96 35.58 -18.91
C SER A 566 -17.56 35.27 -20.28
N THR A 567 -18.17 34.10 -20.47
CA THR A 567 -18.83 33.73 -21.75
C THR A 567 -19.93 34.72 -22.11
N ALA A 568 -20.76 35.12 -21.14
CA ALA A 568 -21.86 36.05 -21.37
C ALA A 568 -21.33 37.44 -21.77
N LEU A 569 -20.26 37.90 -21.11
CA LEU A 569 -19.60 39.17 -21.43
C LEU A 569 -18.98 39.15 -22.83
N LEU A 570 -18.35 38.04 -23.23
CA LEU A 570 -17.77 37.89 -24.57
C LEU A 570 -18.85 37.94 -25.65
N VAL A 571 -19.97 37.23 -25.46
CA VAL A 571 -21.10 37.27 -26.41
C VAL A 571 -21.68 38.68 -26.53
N LEU A 572 -21.85 39.39 -25.41
CA LEU A 572 -22.32 40.78 -25.40
C LEU A 572 -21.37 41.71 -26.17
N SER A 573 -20.07 41.63 -25.88
CA SER A 573 -19.06 42.46 -26.55
C SER A 573 -19.00 42.18 -28.06
N GLY A 574 -19.09 40.90 -28.46
CA GLY A 574 -19.16 40.51 -29.86
C GLY A 574 -20.40 41.07 -30.56
N GLY A 575 -21.56 41.02 -29.90
CA GLY A 575 -22.81 41.60 -30.40
C GLY A 575 -22.73 43.11 -30.63
N MET A 576 -22.13 43.85 -29.70
CA MET A 576 -21.90 45.30 -29.84
C MET A 576 -20.98 45.61 -31.03
N VAL A 577 -19.89 44.86 -31.20
CA VAL A 577 -18.96 45.04 -32.32
C VAL A 577 -19.65 44.75 -33.65
N VAL A 578 -20.42 43.66 -33.75
CA VAL A 578 -21.17 43.32 -34.97
C VAL A 578 -22.20 44.41 -35.30
N SER A 579 -22.93 44.92 -34.29
CA SER A 579 -23.88 46.01 -34.48
C SER A 579 -23.21 47.29 -35.01
N LEU A 580 -22.03 47.64 -34.48
CA LEU A 580 -21.25 48.79 -34.97
C LEU A 580 -20.80 48.59 -36.43
N ILE A 581 -20.36 47.39 -36.80
CA ILE A 581 -19.96 47.06 -38.17
C ILE A 581 -21.15 47.20 -39.13
N ILE A 582 -22.33 46.71 -38.75
CA ILE A 582 -23.56 46.84 -39.55
C ILE A 582 -23.91 48.31 -39.74
N LEU A 583 -23.91 49.11 -38.66
CA LEU A 583 -24.19 50.55 -38.73
C LEU A 583 -23.21 51.29 -39.65
N LEU A 584 -21.91 51.01 -39.55
CA LEU A 584 -20.91 51.60 -40.43
C LEU A 584 -21.13 51.18 -41.89
N GLY A 585 -21.46 49.90 -42.13
CA GLY A 585 -21.83 49.40 -43.45
C GLY A 585 -23.04 50.11 -44.04
N GLU A 586 -24.11 50.28 -43.27
CA GLU A 586 -25.32 51.01 -43.68
C GLU A 586 -25.00 52.47 -44.04
N ILE A 587 -24.19 53.16 -43.22
CA ILE A 587 -23.75 54.55 -43.50
C ILE A 587 -22.95 54.61 -44.81
N VAL A 588 -22.07 53.64 -45.06
CA VAL A 588 -21.29 53.58 -46.30
C VAL A 588 -22.19 53.36 -47.51
N ILE A 589 -23.12 52.40 -47.45
CA ILE A 589 -24.07 52.11 -48.51
C ILE A 589 -24.96 53.33 -48.79
N TYR A 590 -25.49 53.96 -47.74
CA TYR A 590 -26.32 55.16 -47.86
C TYR A 590 -25.57 56.30 -48.56
N ARG A 591 -24.29 56.54 -48.19
CA ARG A 591 -23.45 57.56 -48.84
C ARG A 591 -23.16 57.23 -50.31
N GLN A 592 -22.95 55.96 -50.66
CA GLN A 592 -22.73 55.54 -52.05
C GLN A 592 -24.00 55.68 -52.92
N GLN A 593 -25.17 55.34 -52.38
CA GLN A 593 -26.45 55.50 -53.07
C GLN A 593 -26.81 56.99 -53.26
N LYS A 594 -26.56 57.84 -52.26
CA LYS A 594 -26.78 59.29 -52.37
C LYS A 594 -25.89 59.94 -53.44
N LYS A 595 -24.63 59.51 -53.57
CA LYS A 595 -23.74 59.93 -54.67
C LYS A 595 -24.24 59.49 -56.05
N ARG A 596 -24.83 58.29 -56.17
CA ARG A 596 -25.41 57.79 -57.45
C ARG A 596 -26.68 58.55 -57.88
N ILE A 597 -27.51 59.00 -56.93
CA ILE A 597 -28.73 59.76 -57.23
C ILE A 597 -28.40 61.19 -57.65
N ALA A 598 -27.38 61.82 -57.05
CA ALA A 598 -26.91 63.15 -57.44
C ALA A 598 -26.28 63.22 -58.85
N TYR A 599 -25.86 62.08 -59.42
CA TYR A 599 -25.33 61.99 -60.80
C TYR A 599 -26.40 61.68 -61.86
N ARG A 600 -27.65 61.45 -61.47
CA ARG A 600 -28.76 61.05 -62.37
C ARG A 600 -29.81 62.15 -62.57
N HIS A 601 -29.62 63.32 -61.96
CA HIS A 601 -30.45 64.50 -62.15
C HIS A 601 -29.74 65.56 -63.00
#